data_AF-A0A0M0JNM3-F1
#
_entry.id   AF-A0A0M0JNM3-F1
#
_cell.length_a   1.000
_cell.length_b   1.000
_cell.length_c   1.000
_cell.angle_alpha   90.00
_cell.angle_beta   90.00
_cell.angle_gamma   90.00
#
_symmetry.space_group_name_H-M   'P 1'
#
loop_
_entity.id
_entity.type
_entity.pdbx_description
1 polymer ?
#
loop_
_entity_poly.entity_id
_entity_poly.type
_entity_poly.pdbx_seq_one_letter_code
_entity_poly.pdbx_strand_id
1 'polypeptide(L)'
;DIQPTAGISIASLVDNTTCGDYAATTTSYWNSDTYADTFVRDAILGTGPVAGWNHESRRELLTKGAAYLVVRQSIFDRLRKGVDKCNEGARDAAVYDWEVAYALHSGNREGPEGRGSGSSTYGLADRRCWQFATCVTGTFPARANVLALEAWRRGVTALYAGQCMSALREMKLIKAQLTVPLVQGALREAHETDYGPAGGAHAADGIVEVAEGWAFLAAFLPELAQCDAGVAQLVSTNLALSLTGPWMSSGFKAVKEAMESQYACLGITCSDVGAMLTDNTFQPIADWRACSDEPVLYGLEVSRIVTYAVGLIAAVVVLAVILALLACALCYMCATKGKNTAPKRQGEENYIDVQMKG
;
A
#
# COMPACT_ATOMS: atom_id res chain seq x y z
N ASP A 1 -50.01 9.71 -12.70
CA ASP A 1 -49.40 9.96 -11.38
C ASP A 1 -48.07 9.24 -11.26
N ILE A 2 -46.98 9.99 -11.14
CA ILE A 2 -45.69 9.44 -10.70
C ILE A 2 -45.64 9.68 -9.20
N GLN A 3 -45.81 8.62 -8.40
CA GLN A 3 -45.59 8.71 -6.96
C GLN A 3 -44.13 9.09 -6.71
N PRO A 4 -43.83 10.05 -5.83
CA PRO A 4 -42.46 10.36 -5.47
C PRO A 4 -41.85 9.14 -4.79
N THR A 5 -40.86 8.51 -5.44
CA THR A 5 -40.07 7.45 -4.82
C THR A 5 -39.49 7.97 -3.50
N ALA A 6 -39.80 7.30 -2.39
CA ALA A 6 -39.33 7.71 -1.08
C ALA A 6 -37.82 7.93 -1.11
N GLY A 7 -37.40 9.17 -0.79
CA GLY A 7 -36.00 9.56 -0.91
C GLY A 7 -35.15 8.68 0.00
N ILE A 8 -34.17 7.99 -0.59
CA ILE A 8 -33.19 7.18 0.16
C ILE A 8 -32.47 8.12 1.13
N SER A 9 -32.80 8.01 2.41
CA SER A 9 -32.18 8.79 3.47
C SER A 9 -30.82 8.21 3.84
N ILE A 10 -29.91 9.05 4.34
CA ILE A 10 -28.61 8.62 4.85
C ILE A 10 -28.79 7.55 5.96
N ALA A 11 -29.79 7.72 6.85
CA ALA A 11 -30.13 6.72 7.86
C ALA A 11 -30.54 5.36 7.23
N SER A 12 -31.36 5.35 6.17
CA SER A 12 -31.74 4.11 5.46
C SER A 12 -30.62 3.46 4.64
N LEU A 13 -29.48 4.14 4.46
CA LEU A 13 -28.24 3.59 3.89
C LEU A 13 -27.31 3.00 4.94
N VAL A 14 -27.58 3.23 6.23
CA VAL A 14 -26.78 2.84 7.39
C VAL A 14 -27.69 2.20 8.46
N ASP A 15 -28.64 1.36 8.03
CA ASP A 15 -29.51 0.61 8.93
C ASP A 15 -28.74 -0.54 9.61
N ASN A 16 -28.16 -0.21 10.76
CA ASN A 16 -27.32 -1.11 11.55
C ASN A 16 -28.04 -2.29 12.20
N THR A 17 -29.38 -2.40 12.10
CA THR A 17 -30.16 -3.49 12.72
C THR A 17 -29.83 -4.90 12.19
N THR A 18 -29.10 -4.98 11.07
CA THR A 18 -28.74 -6.24 10.38
C THR A 18 -27.28 -6.29 9.91
N CYS A 19 -26.42 -5.38 10.36
CA CYS A 19 -25.06 -5.26 9.84
C CYS A 19 -24.05 -6.17 10.58
N GLY A 20 -23.20 -6.87 9.81
CA GLY A 20 -22.08 -7.65 10.36
C GLY A 20 -20.87 -6.81 10.81
N ASP A 21 -19.81 -7.50 11.22
CA ASP A 21 -18.61 -7.04 11.94
C ASP A 21 -18.09 -5.62 11.64
N TYR A 22 -18.15 -5.16 10.38
CA TYR A 22 -17.62 -3.85 9.99
C TYR A 22 -18.46 -2.66 10.46
N ALA A 23 -19.79 -2.78 10.53
CA ALA A 23 -20.60 -1.69 11.08
C ALA A 23 -20.43 -1.60 12.59
N ALA A 24 -20.45 -2.73 13.29
CA ALA A 24 -20.18 -2.81 14.73
C ALA A 24 -18.79 -2.24 15.08
N THR A 25 -17.77 -2.56 14.29
CA THR A 25 -16.42 -1.94 14.36
C THR A 25 -16.51 -0.41 14.28
N THR A 26 -17.22 0.10 13.29
CA THR A 26 -17.23 1.53 12.95
C THR A 26 -18.07 2.34 13.95
N THR A 27 -19.25 1.85 14.33
CA THR A 27 -20.05 2.37 15.46
C THR A 27 -19.22 2.39 16.75
N SER A 28 -18.50 1.30 17.06
CA SER A 28 -17.70 1.21 18.29
C SER A 28 -16.48 2.14 18.29
N TYR A 29 -15.90 2.44 17.12
CA TYR A 29 -14.79 3.40 17.02
C TYR A 29 -15.28 4.84 17.23
N TRP A 30 -16.35 5.23 16.54
CA TRP A 30 -16.93 6.58 16.63
C TRP A 30 -17.84 6.78 17.86
N ASN A 31 -18.10 5.72 18.64
CA ASN A 31 -19.08 5.67 19.72
C ASN A 31 -20.48 6.21 19.30
N SER A 32 -20.89 5.93 18.05
CA SER A 32 -22.11 6.46 17.45
C SER A 32 -22.56 5.68 16.22
N ASP A 33 -23.80 5.18 16.23
CA ASP A 33 -24.44 4.57 15.04
C ASP A 33 -24.76 5.61 13.95
N THR A 34 -24.87 6.89 14.31
CA THR A 34 -25.19 7.97 13.35
C THR A 34 -23.96 8.72 12.85
N TYR A 35 -22.74 8.24 13.14
CA TYR A 35 -21.47 8.97 12.90
C TYR A 35 -21.40 9.63 11.51
N ALA A 36 -21.78 8.92 10.44
CA ALA A 36 -21.74 9.42 9.06
C ALA A 36 -22.85 10.45 8.75
N ASP A 37 -24.04 10.33 9.33
CA ASP A 37 -25.12 11.33 9.23
C ASP A 37 -24.74 12.59 10.02
N THR A 38 -24.17 12.45 11.22
CA THR A 38 -23.65 13.55 12.04
C THR A 38 -22.53 14.31 11.31
N PHE A 39 -21.53 13.60 10.76
CA PHE A 39 -20.42 14.16 9.98
C PHE A 39 -20.92 15.01 8.79
N VAL A 40 -21.86 14.46 8.01
CA VAL A 40 -22.44 15.14 6.85
C VAL A 40 -23.32 16.33 7.28
N ARG A 41 -24.08 16.23 8.37
CA ARG A 41 -24.91 17.33 8.89
C ARG A 41 -24.08 18.48 9.43
N ASP A 42 -23.04 18.22 10.20
CA ASP A 42 -22.15 19.27 10.73
C ASP A 42 -21.50 20.05 9.59
N ALA A 43 -21.08 19.35 8.53
CA ALA A 43 -20.59 19.99 7.30
C ALA A 43 -21.65 20.88 6.62
N ILE A 44 -22.89 20.40 6.45
CA ILE A 44 -24.01 21.19 5.87
C ILE A 44 -24.29 22.45 6.71
N LEU A 45 -24.50 22.26 8.01
CA LEU A 45 -24.99 23.30 8.91
C LEU A 45 -23.90 24.27 9.38
N GLY A 46 -22.63 23.87 9.34
CA GLY A 46 -21.52 24.63 9.93
C GLY A 46 -21.52 24.53 11.46
N THR A 47 -21.73 23.32 11.97
CA THR A 47 -21.85 23.01 13.41
C THR A 47 -20.77 22.01 13.85
N GLY A 48 -20.78 21.65 15.14
CA GLY A 48 -19.86 20.65 15.70
C GLY A 48 -18.39 21.04 15.47
N PRO A 49 -17.52 20.11 15.04
CA PRO A 49 -16.10 20.37 14.75
C PRO A 49 -15.84 21.45 13.69
N VAL A 50 -16.85 21.78 12.86
CA VAL A 50 -16.72 22.76 11.78
C VAL A 50 -17.51 24.06 11.98
N ALA A 51 -17.82 24.38 13.24
CA ALA A 51 -18.33 25.70 13.62
C ALA A 51 -17.38 26.82 13.17
N GLY A 52 -17.89 27.77 12.38
CA GLY A 52 -17.11 28.90 11.84
C GLY A 52 -16.26 28.61 10.61
N TRP A 53 -16.26 27.38 10.07
CA TRP A 53 -15.50 27.06 8.85
C TRP A 53 -16.17 27.64 7.58
N ASN A 54 -15.34 28.00 6.60
CA ASN A 54 -15.79 28.52 5.31
C ASN A 54 -16.64 27.50 4.52
N HIS A 55 -17.32 27.93 3.46
CA HIS A 55 -18.21 27.07 2.68
C HIS A 55 -17.48 26.01 1.83
N GLU A 56 -16.19 26.18 1.56
CA GLU A 56 -15.43 25.36 0.60
C GLU A 56 -14.82 24.15 1.31
N SER A 57 -14.14 24.36 2.44
CA SER A 57 -13.74 23.27 3.34
C SER A 57 -14.94 22.44 3.81
N ARG A 58 -16.08 23.09 4.12
CA ARG A 58 -17.31 22.37 4.49
C ARG A 58 -17.94 21.61 3.31
N ARG A 59 -17.80 22.10 2.07
CA ARG A 59 -18.20 21.38 0.85
C ARG A 59 -17.38 20.10 0.66
N GLU A 60 -16.09 20.12 0.97
CA GLU A 60 -15.26 18.91 0.88
C GLU A 60 -15.68 17.85 1.90
N LEU A 61 -15.88 18.23 3.17
CA LEU A 61 -16.39 17.30 4.19
C LEU A 61 -17.78 16.77 3.84
N LEU A 62 -18.70 17.61 3.36
CA LEU A 62 -20.03 17.21 2.91
C LEU A 62 -19.97 16.17 1.78
N THR A 63 -19.27 16.49 0.69
CA THR A 63 -19.26 15.67 -0.53
C THR A 63 -18.48 14.37 -0.34
N LYS A 64 -17.32 14.44 0.31
CA LYS A 64 -16.47 13.28 0.59
C LYS A 64 -17.00 12.43 1.73
N GLY A 65 -17.64 13.03 2.74
CA GLY A 65 -18.38 12.30 3.78
C GLY A 65 -19.55 11.48 3.21
N ALA A 66 -20.35 12.07 2.32
CA ALA A 66 -21.41 11.34 1.63
C ALA A 66 -20.87 10.19 0.75
N ALA A 67 -19.77 10.40 0.01
CA ALA A 67 -19.20 9.39 -0.87
C ALA A 67 -18.45 8.27 -0.13
N TYR A 68 -17.70 8.59 0.92
CA TYR A 68 -16.70 7.68 1.52
C TYR A 68 -16.99 7.27 2.96
N LEU A 69 -17.83 7.99 3.71
CA LEU A 69 -18.36 7.51 4.99
C LEU A 69 -19.73 6.86 4.81
N VAL A 70 -20.67 7.48 4.08
CA VAL A 70 -22.02 6.90 3.87
C VAL A 70 -21.98 5.80 2.80
N VAL A 71 -21.69 6.14 1.54
CA VAL A 71 -21.85 5.16 0.43
C VAL A 71 -20.87 3.98 0.53
N ARG A 72 -19.63 4.18 0.99
CA ARG A 72 -18.68 3.08 1.26
C ARG A 72 -19.18 2.12 2.35
N GLN A 73 -19.79 2.64 3.42
CA GLN A 73 -20.41 1.81 4.45
C GLN A 73 -21.53 0.94 3.85
N SER A 74 -22.40 1.53 3.03
CA SER A 74 -23.48 0.80 2.33
C SER A 74 -22.96 -0.26 1.36
N ILE A 75 -21.84 -0.02 0.66
CA ILE A 75 -21.20 -1.00 -0.22
C ILE A 75 -20.78 -2.24 0.60
N PHE A 76 -20.09 -2.04 1.73
CA PHE A 76 -19.61 -3.16 2.56
C PHE A 76 -20.73 -3.87 3.31
N ASP A 77 -21.75 -3.14 3.77
CA ASP A 77 -22.98 -3.73 4.31
C ASP A 77 -23.66 -4.66 3.30
N ARG A 78 -23.86 -4.19 2.06
CA ARG A 78 -24.45 -5.00 0.98
C ARG A 78 -23.61 -6.24 0.66
N LEU A 79 -22.29 -6.09 0.55
CA LEU A 79 -21.41 -7.25 0.35
C LEU A 79 -21.55 -8.28 1.49
N ARG A 80 -21.64 -7.82 2.75
CA ARG A 80 -21.84 -8.69 3.91
C ARG A 80 -23.21 -9.37 3.90
N LYS A 81 -24.29 -8.62 3.67
CA LYS A 81 -25.66 -9.14 3.52
C LYS A 81 -25.77 -10.18 2.41
N GLY A 82 -25.00 -10.04 1.33
CA GLY A 82 -24.86 -11.09 0.31
C GLY A 82 -24.20 -12.38 0.82
N VAL A 83 -23.15 -12.29 1.64
CA VAL A 83 -22.54 -13.47 2.28
C VAL A 83 -23.51 -14.15 3.24
N ASP A 84 -24.26 -13.38 4.03
CA ASP A 84 -25.19 -13.94 5.01
C ASP A 84 -26.41 -14.60 4.34
N LYS A 85 -27.01 -13.96 3.32
CA LYS A 85 -28.05 -14.57 2.46
C LYS A 85 -27.56 -15.82 1.74
N CYS A 86 -26.28 -15.90 1.40
CA CYS A 86 -25.70 -17.13 0.85
C CYS A 86 -25.69 -18.26 1.88
N ASN A 87 -25.36 -17.98 3.15
CA ASN A 87 -25.41 -18.96 4.24
C ASN A 87 -26.86 -19.44 4.50
N GLU A 88 -27.86 -18.58 4.30
CA GLU A 88 -29.29 -18.90 4.31
C GLU A 88 -29.76 -19.69 3.06
N GLY A 89 -28.90 -19.84 2.04
CA GLY A 89 -29.19 -20.51 0.78
C GLY A 89 -29.89 -19.64 -0.27
N ALA A 90 -30.17 -18.37 0.02
CA ALA A 90 -30.89 -17.41 -0.83
C ALA A 90 -29.99 -16.78 -1.92
N ARG A 91 -29.43 -17.62 -2.80
CA ARG A 91 -28.35 -17.25 -3.75
C ARG A 91 -28.66 -16.05 -4.65
N ASP A 92 -29.86 -15.97 -5.22
CA ASP A 92 -30.21 -14.85 -6.11
C ASP A 92 -30.32 -13.53 -5.35
N ALA A 93 -30.86 -13.56 -4.12
CA ALA A 93 -30.92 -12.40 -3.23
C ALA A 93 -29.54 -12.00 -2.69
N ALA A 94 -28.61 -12.96 -2.59
CA ALA A 94 -27.22 -12.73 -2.23
C ALA A 94 -26.44 -12.02 -3.35
N VAL A 95 -26.57 -12.50 -4.60
CA VAL A 95 -25.97 -11.85 -5.78
C VAL A 95 -26.57 -10.46 -5.99
N TYR A 96 -27.88 -10.28 -5.81
CA TYR A 96 -28.54 -8.98 -5.92
C TYR A 96 -27.88 -7.89 -5.04
N ASP A 97 -27.56 -8.18 -3.78
CA ASP A 97 -26.86 -7.21 -2.93
C ASP A 97 -25.44 -6.91 -3.43
N TRP A 98 -24.73 -7.89 -3.99
CA TRP A 98 -23.39 -7.68 -4.57
C TRP A 98 -23.42 -6.83 -5.84
N GLU A 99 -24.43 -7.00 -6.70
CA GLU A 99 -24.62 -6.13 -7.88
C GLU A 99 -25.02 -4.71 -7.48
N VAL A 100 -25.90 -4.56 -6.47
CA VAL A 100 -26.22 -3.25 -5.87
C VAL A 100 -24.97 -2.59 -5.27
N ALA A 101 -24.12 -3.35 -4.58
CA ALA A 101 -22.86 -2.85 -4.04
C ALA A 101 -21.89 -2.40 -5.16
N TYR A 102 -21.83 -3.11 -6.29
CA TYR A 102 -21.02 -2.69 -7.44
C TYR A 102 -21.57 -1.42 -8.09
N ALA A 103 -22.89 -1.29 -8.22
CA ALA A 103 -23.54 -0.08 -8.73
C ALA A 103 -23.30 1.15 -7.84
N LEU A 104 -23.18 0.96 -6.52
CA LEU A 104 -22.79 2.01 -5.56
C LEU A 104 -21.29 2.35 -5.65
N HIS A 105 -20.41 1.37 -5.87
CA HIS A 105 -18.97 1.58 -6.02
C HIS A 105 -18.61 2.34 -7.31
N SER A 106 -19.18 1.91 -8.45
CA SER A 106 -19.00 2.53 -9.76
C SER A 106 -19.72 3.87 -9.86
N GLY A 107 -21.01 3.92 -9.50
CA GLY A 107 -21.83 5.12 -9.62
C GLY A 107 -22.26 5.43 -11.07
N ASN A 108 -23.21 6.36 -11.22
CA ASN A 108 -23.92 6.57 -12.48
C ASN A 108 -23.24 7.52 -13.48
N ARG A 109 -21.99 7.93 -13.24
CA ARG A 109 -21.31 8.99 -14.00
C ARG A 109 -20.04 8.56 -14.74
N GLU A 110 -19.57 7.34 -14.56
CA GLU A 110 -18.30 6.88 -15.17
C GLU A 110 -18.44 6.49 -16.66
N GLY A 111 -19.66 6.43 -17.19
CA GLY A 111 -19.95 6.05 -18.57
C GLY A 111 -19.63 4.57 -18.87
N PRO A 112 -19.74 4.15 -20.14
CA PRO A 112 -19.54 2.75 -20.53
C PRO A 112 -18.07 2.30 -20.48
N GLU A 113 -17.12 3.22 -20.49
CA GLU A 113 -15.68 2.94 -20.46
C GLU A 113 -15.00 3.17 -19.09
N GLY A 114 -15.76 3.63 -18.08
CA GLY A 114 -15.19 4.05 -16.78
C GLY A 114 -14.47 5.42 -16.79
N ARG A 115 -14.42 6.11 -17.94
CA ARG A 115 -13.68 7.36 -18.15
C ARG A 115 -14.45 8.64 -17.81
N GLY A 116 -15.43 8.57 -16.92
CA GLY A 116 -16.29 9.70 -16.60
C GLY A 116 -15.73 10.65 -15.54
N SER A 117 -16.65 11.43 -14.95
CA SER A 117 -16.34 12.42 -13.92
C SER A 117 -17.21 12.20 -12.66
N GLY A 118 -17.31 10.94 -12.23
CA GLY A 118 -18.01 10.59 -11.01
C GLY A 118 -17.25 10.94 -9.72
N SER A 119 -18.03 11.08 -8.65
CA SER A 119 -17.54 11.27 -7.28
C SER A 119 -17.67 9.99 -6.44
N SER A 120 -17.71 8.83 -7.11
CA SER A 120 -17.81 7.51 -6.49
C SER A 120 -16.45 7.07 -5.92
N THR A 121 -16.40 5.89 -5.28
CA THR A 121 -15.12 5.29 -4.89
C THR A 121 -14.31 4.82 -6.10
N TYR A 122 -14.97 4.44 -7.20
CA TYR A 122 -14.32 4.15 -8.49
C TYR A 122 -13.66 5.40 -9.07
N GLY A 123 -14.42 6.48 -9.26
CA GLY A 123 -13.91 7.75 -9.80
C GLY A 123 -12.89 8.45 -8.90
N LEU A 124 -12.86 8.16 -7.58
CA LEU A 124 -11.73 8.57 -6.72
C LEU A 124 -10.44 7.82 -7.09
N ALA A 125 -10.49 6.50 -7.28
CA ALA A 125 -9.31 5.71 -7.56
C ALA A 125 -8.65 6.08 -8.89
N ASP A 126 -9.41 6.34 -9.95
CA ASP A 126 -8.84 6.82 -11.22
C ASP A 126 -8.24 8.23 -11.10
N ARG A 127 -8.84 9.11 -10.28
CA ARG A 127 -8.26 10.43 -9.98
C ARG A 127 -6.97 10.36 -9.15
N ARG A 128 -6.77 9.33 -8.33
CA ARG A 128 -5.52 9.13 -7.58
C ARG A 128 -4.48 8.29 -8.32
N CYS A 129 -4.87 7.38 -9.22
CA CYS A 129 -3.91 6.45 -9.82
C CYS A 129 -2.82 7.14 -10.63
N TRP A 130 -3.14 8.23 -11.34
CA TRP A 130 -2.17 8.97 -12.14
C TRP A 130 -1.22 9.80 -11.27
N GLN A 131 -1.72 10.32 -10.14
CA GLN A 131 -0.92 11.03 -9.14
C GLN A 131 0.06 10.06 -8.44
N PHE A 132 -0.35 8.81 -8.21
CA PHE A 132 0.36 7.81 -7.40
C PHE A 132 1.10 6.71 -8.20
N ALA A 133 1.22 6.85 -9.52
CA ALA A 133 1.83 5.85 -10.41
C ALA A 133 1.17 4.44 -10.36
N THR A 134 -0.12 4.36 -10.04
CA THR A 134 -0.86 3.10 -9.81
C THR A 134 -1.96 2.82 -10.85
N CYS A 135 -1.93 3.48 -12.00
CA CYS A 135 -2.75 3.10 -13.15
C CYS A 135 -2.16 1.88 -13.87
N VAL A 136 -3.01 1.04 -14.47
CA VAL A 136 -2.59 -0.13 -15.27
C VAL A 136 -2.01 0.30 -16.63
N THR A 137 -2.52 1.40 -17.20
CA THR A 137 -2.05 1.97 -18.47
C THR A 137 -2.09 3.49 -18.44
N GLY A 138 -0.95 4.16 -18.61
CA GLY A 138 -0.89 5.63 -18.65
C GLY A 138 -1.54 6.28 -17.42
N THR A 139 -2.67 6.95 -17.61
CA THR A 139 -3.46 7.63 -16.56
C THR A 139 -4.79 6.95 -16.21
N PHE A 140 -5.13 5.80 -16.81
CA PHE A 140 -6.40 5.08 -16.56
C PHE A 140 -6.35 3.64 -17.14
N PRO A 141 -6.90 2.61 -16.47
CA PRO A 141 -7.65 2.64 -15.21
C PRO A 141 -6.73 2.46 -13.99
N ALA A 142 -7.24 2.80 -12.80
CA ALA A 142 -6.62 2.49 -11.53
C ALA A 142 -6.50 0.97 -11.32
N ARG A 143 -5.33 0.51 -10.86
CA ARG A 143 -5.11 -0.90 -10.51
C ARG A 143 -6.08 -1.37 -9.43
N ALA A 144 -6.42 -0.49 -8.48
CA ALA A 144 -7.41 -0.76 -7.44
C ALA A 144 -8.82 -1.08 -8.02
N ASN A 145 -9.28 -0.31 -9.02
CA ASN A 145 -10.57 -0.57 -9.67
C ASN A 145 -10.57 -1.91 -10.43
N VAL A 146 -9.46 -2.27 -11.08
CA VAL A 146 -9.32 -3.56 -11.77
C VAL A 146 -9.32 -4.73 -10.77
N LEU A 147 -8.51 -4.66 -9.72
CA LEU A 147 -8.43 -5.70 -8.69
C LEU A 147 -9.75 -5.87 -7.91
N ALA A 148 -10.44 -4.76 -7.60
CA ALA A 148 -11.76 -4.79 -6.98
C ALA A 148 -12.80 -5.46 -7.88
N LEU A 149 -12.84 -5.14 -9.19
CA LEU A 149 -13.76 -5.74 -10.16
C LEU A 149 -13.50 -7.24 -10.35
N GLU A 150 -12.24 -7.67 -10.38
CA GLU A 150 -11.90 -9.09 -10.42
C GLU A 150 -12.37 -9.86 -9.18
N ALA A 151 -12.15 -9.30 -7.99
CA ALA A 151 -12.65 -9.87 -6.75
C ALA A 151 -14.19 -9.93 -6.73
N TRP A 152 -14.87 -8.88 -7.22
CA TRP A 152 -16.32 -8.86 -7.40
C TRP A 152 -16.82 -10.03 -8.24
N ARG A 153 -16.22 -10.24 -9.42
CA ARG A 153 -16.59 -11.31 -10.35
C ARG A 153 -16.35 -12.70 -9.76
N ARG A 154 -15.25 -12.91 -9.05
CA ARG A 154 -14.98 -14.17 -8.33
C ARG A 154 -15.99 -14.39 -7.19
N GLY A 155 -16.33 -13.35 -6.45
CA GLY A 155 -17.29 -13.40 -5.35
C GLY A 155 -18.73 -13.69 -5.81
N VAL A 156 -19.22 -13.00 -6.85
CA VAL A 156 -20.53 -13.28 -7.47
C VAL A 156 -20.60 -14.72 -7.98
N THR A 157 -19.52 -15.20 -8.63
CA THR A 157 -19.39 -16.60 -9.06
C THR A 157 -19.46 -17.57 -7.87
N ALA A 158 -18.80 -17.24 -6.75
CA ALA A 158 -18.87 -18.01 -5.51
C ALA A 158 -20.29 -18.01 -4.89
N LEU A 159 -21.02 -16.89 -4.90
CA LEU A 159 -22.40 -16.81 -4.41
C LEU A 159 -23.35 -17.69 -5.22
N TYR A 160 -23.29 -17.65 -6.56
CA TYR A 160 -24.05 -18.56 -7.42
C TYR A 160 -23.72 -20.03 -7.15
N ALA A 161 -22.46 -20.35 -6.84
CA ALA A 161 -22.03 -21.69 -6.45
C ALA A 161 -22.42 -22.09 -5.00
N GLY A 162 -22.91 -21.16 -4.16
CA GLY A 162 -23.16 -21.39 -2.74
C GLY A 162 -21.88 -21.44 -1.88
N GLN A 163 -20.75 -20.95 -2.39
CA GLN A 163 -19.45 -20.93 -1.73
C GLN A 163 -19.28 -19.66 -0.88
N CYS A 164 -20.13 -19.48 0.12
CA CYS A 164 -20.25 -18.24 0.89
C CYS A 164 -18.94 -17.82 1.58
N MET A 165 -18.15 -18.78 2.07
CA MET A 165 -16.81 -18.53 2.62
C MET A 165 -15.78 -18.09 1.57
N SER A 166 -15.97 -18.38 0.28
CA SER A 166 -15.17 -17.83 -0.82
C SER A 166 -15.57 -16.39 -1.12
N ALA A 167 -16.88 -16.10 -1.21
CA ALA A 167 -17.38 -14.73 -1.34
C ALA A 167 -16.91 -13.83 -0.17
N LEU A 168 -16.88 -14.35 1.06
CA LEU A 168 -16.34 -13.63 2.23
C LEU A 168 -14.84 -13.29 2.12
N ARG A 169 -14.04 -14.08 1.40
CA ARG A 169 -12.63 -13.75 1.13
C ARG A 169 -12.51 -12.66 0.07
N GLU A 170 -13.29 -12.76 -1.01
CA GLU A 170 -13.32 -11.74 -2.07
C GLU A 170 -13.83 -10.40 -1.53
N MET A 171 -14.81 -10.39 -0.61
CA MET A 171 -15.26 -9.18 0.10
C MET A 171 -14.12 -8.45 0.82
N LYS A 172 -13.16 -9.18 1.42
CA LYS A 172 -11.99 -8.58 2.07
C LYS A 172 -11.05 -7.93 1.05
N LEU A 173 -10.84 -8.57 -0.10
CA LEU A 173 -10.04 -8.00 -1.21
C LEU A 173 -10.70 -6.75 -1.79
N ILE A 174 -12.02 -6.77 -2.01
CA ILE A 174 -12.79 -5.59 -2.42
C ILE A 174 -12.62 -4.46 -1.41
N LYS A 175 -12.78 -4.74 -0.10
CA LYS A 175 -12.58 -3.73 0.95
C LYS A 175 -11.18 -3.14 0.93
N ALA A 176 -10.14 -3.96 0.78
CA ALA A 176 -8.76 -3.47 0.75
C ALA A 176 -8.54 -2.52 -0.44
N GLN A 177 -8.98 -2.92 -1.64
CA GLN A 177 -8.83 -2.10 -2.85
C GLN A 177 -9.70 -0.82 -2.82
N LEU A 178 -10.87 -0.84 -2.17
CA LEU A 178 -11.67 0.36 -1.85
C LEU A 178 -11.12 1.19 -0.66
N THR A 179 -9.96 0.83 -0.12
CA THR A 179 -9.22 1.59 0.91
C THR A 179 -8.00 2.29 0.34
N VAL A 180 -7.32 1.67 -0.64
CA VAL A 180 -6.19 2.25 -1.40
C VAL A 180 -6.40 3.73 -1.78
N PRO A 181 -7.50 4.14 -2.46
CA PRO A 181 -7.66 5.53 -2.90
C PRO A 181 -7.94 6.52 -1.76
N LEU A 182 -8.40 6.04 -0.59
CA LEU A 182 -8.56 6.84 0.61
C LEU A 182 -7.23 7.06 1.32
N VAL A 183 -6.36 6.05 1.35
CA VAL A 183 -4.98 6.17 1.86
C VAL A 183 -4.18 7.13 0.97
N GLN A 184 -4.28 6.99 -0.36
CA GLN A 184 -3.69 7.92 -1.33
C GLN A 184 -4.20 9.36 -1.11
N GLY A 185 -5.51 9.54 -0.93
CA GLY A 185 -6.09 10.85 -0.59
C GLY A 185 -5.54 11.42 0.72
N ALA A 186 -5.67 10.69 1.84
CA ALA A 186 -5.24 11.15 3.15
C ALA A 186 -3.73 11.48 3.21
N LEU A 187 -2.87 10.72 2.52
CA LEU A 187 -1.45 11.04 2.39
C LEU A 187 -1.22 12.33 1.60
N ARG A 188 -1.95 12.56 0.50
CA ARG A 188 -1.79 13.76 -0.33
C ARG A 188 -2.06 15.01 0.49
N GLU A 189 -3.18 15.02 1.20
CA GLU A 189 -3.54 16.17 2.03
C GLU A 189 -2.64 16.30 3.27
N ALA A 190 -2.09 15.20 3.81
CA ALA A 190 -1.10 15.24 4.88
C ALA A 190 0.22 15.89 4.44
N HIS A 191 0.63 15.71 3.18
CA HIS A 191 1.76 16.43 2.60
C HIS A 191 1.40 17.90 2.37
N GLU A 192 0.25 18.17 1.76
CA GLU A 192 -0.19 19.52 1.40
C GLU A 192 -0.63 20.38 2.62
N THR A 193 -0.76 19.79 3.81
CA THR A 193 -0.93 20.52 5.09
C THR A 193 0.34 20.58 5.96
N ASP A 194 1.46 19.99 5.51
CA ASP A 194 2.74 20.10 6.18
C ASP A 194 3.55 21.31 5.67
N TYR A 195 3.93 22.19 6.61
CA TYR A 195 4.79 23.36 6.38
C TYR A 195 6.29 23.06 6.68
N GLY A 196 6.61 21.83 7.08
CA GLY A 196 7.96 21.34 7.29
C GLY A 196 8.72 21.03 5.99
N PRO A 197 10.00 20.63 6.10
CA PRO A 197 10.89 20.46 4.93
C PRO A 197 10.56 19.25 4.05
N ALA A 198 9.65 18.37 4.48
CA ALA A 198 9.12 17.24 3.72
C ALA A 198 7.66 17.47 3.26
N GLY A 199 7.15 18.69 3.41
CA GLY A 199 5.77 19.08 3.16
C GLY A 199 5.58 19.94 1.91
N GLY A 200 4.32 20.08 1.50
CA GLY A 200 3.88 20.75 0.28
C GLY A 200 3.00 21.99 0.50
N ALA A 201 2.78 22.45 1.74
CA ALA A 201 1.79 23.49 2.07
C ALA A 201 2.02 24.88 1.44
N HIS A 202 3.11 25.08 0.69
CA HIS A 202 3.31 26.24 -0.17
C HIS A 202 2.44 26.22 -1.46
N ALA A 203 1.77 25.10 -1.76
CA ALA A 203 0.92 24.92 -2.94
C ALA A 203 -0.56 24.63 -2.62
N ALA A 204 -0.97 24.77 -1.35
CA ALA A 204 -2.30 24.42 -0.85
C ALA A 204 -3.20 25.65 -0.61
N ASP A 205 -4.51 25.47 -0.72
CA ASP A 205 -5.56 26.42 -0.29
C ASP A 205 -5.75 26.43 1.25
N GLY A 206 -4.88 25.72 1.99
CA GLY A 206 -4.70 25.73 3.43
C GLY A 206 -5.72 24.86 4.16
N ILE A 207 -6.90 25.41 4.45
CA ILE A 207 -7.93 24.74 5.26
C ILE A 207 -8.90 23.90 4.42
N VAL A 208 -8.78 23.90 3.09
CA VAL A 208 -9.56 23.04 2.20
C VAL A 208 -8.99 21.61 2.26
N GLU A 209 -7.67 21.49 2.22
CA GLU A 209 -6.89 20.25 2.30
C GLU A 209 -7.04 19.59 3.67
N VAL A 210 -7.08 20.37 4.77
CA VAL A 210 -7.38 19.84 6.12
C VAL A 210 -8.75 19.14 6.15
N ALA A 211 -9.76 19.75 5.52
CA ALA A 211 -11.10 19.18 5.41
C ALA A 211 -11.14 17.95 4.48
N GLU A 212 -10.44 17.99 3.34
CA GLU A 212 -10.33 16.87 2.41
C GLU A 212 -9.60 15.67 3.04
N GLY A 213 -8.49 15.93 3.74
CA GLY A 213 -7.64 14.93 4.39
C GLY A 213 -8.33 14.23 5.55
N TRP A 214 -9.04 14.99 6.39
CA TRP A 214 -9.89 14.41 7.42
C TRP A 214 -11.03 13.57 6.83
N ALA A 215 -11.64 14.01 5.72
CA ALA A 215 -12.71 13.24 5.06
C ALA A 215 -12.22 11.91 4.47
N PHE A 216 -11.00 11.87 3.92
CA PHE A 216 -10.39 10.61 3.50
C PHE A 216 -10.00 9.73 4.69
N LEU A 217 -9.36 10.30 5.72
CA LEU A 217 -8.93 9.55 6.89
C LEU A 217 -10.12 8.93 7.63
N ALA A 218 -11.14 9.72 7.95
CA ALA A 218 -12.31 9.27 8.71
C ALA A 218 -13.08 8.12 8.03
N ALA A 219 -12.93 7.95 6.72
CA ALA A 219 -13.52 6.86 5.95
C ALA A 219 -12.85 5.49 6.18
N PHE A 220 -11.63 5.42 6.73
CA PHE A 220 -10.95 4.16 7.08
C PHE A 220 -10.22 4.18 8.44
N LEU A 221 -10.30 5.28 9.21
CA LEU A 221 -9.73 5.40 10.55
C LEU A 221 -10.16 4.29 11.54
N PRO A 222 -11.39 3.75 11.49
CA PRO A 222 -11.76 2.56 12.28
C PRO A 222 -10.94 1.32 11.92
N GLU A 223 -10.67 1.07 10.63
CA GLU A 223 -9.77 0.00 10.19
C GLU A 223 -8.33 0.23 10.67
N LEU A 224 -7.84 1.48 10.56
CA LEU A 224 -6.50 1.82 11.01
C LEU A 224 -6.34 1.60 12.52
N ALA A 225 -7.36 1.93 13.31
CA ALA A 225 -7.38 1.73 14.76
C ALA A 225 -7.52 0.26 15.19
N GLN A 226 -8.09 -0.61 14.34
CA GLN A 226 -8.06 -2.06 14.55
C GLN A 226 -6.68 -2.66 14.28
N CYS A 227 -5.87 -2.03 13.40
CA CYS A 227 -4.51 -2.45 13.12
C CYS A 227 -3.53 -1.96 14.20
N ASP A 228 -3.49 -0.65 14.45
CA ASP A 228 -2.74 -0.06 15.56
C ASP A 228 -3.42 1.26 16.01
N ALA A 229 -3.94 1.26 17.24
CA ALA A 229 -4.62 2.42 17.82
C ALA A 229 -3.67 3.62 18.09
N GLY A 230 -2.37 3.38 18.28
CA GLY A 230 -1.36 4.42 18.43
C GLY A 230 -1.04 5.09 17.09
N VAL A 231 -0.94 4.33 16.01
CA VAL A 231 -0.85 4.87 14.64
C VAL A 231 -2.12 5.64 14.29
N ALA A 232 -3.30 5.09 14.57
CA ALA A 232 -4.56 5.79 14.33
C ALA A 232 -4.63 7.13 15.11
N GLN A 233 -4.17 7.16 16.37
CA GLN A 233 -4.08 8.41 17.14
C GLN A 233 -3.05 9.37 16.53
N LEU A 234 -1.86 8.91 16.13
CA LEU A 234 -0.83 9.75 15.51
C LEU A 234 -1.37 10.42 14.23
N VAL A 235 -1.92 9.63 13.32
CA VAL A 235 -2.41 10.10 12.01
C VAL A 235 -3.61 11.04 12.19
N SER A 236 -4.58 10.69 13.04
CA SER A 236 -5.76 11.54 13.31
C SER A 236 -5.42 12.83 14.07
N THR A 237 -4.38 12.85 14.91
CA THR A 237 -3.91 14.08 15.58
C THR A 237 -3.25 15.04 14.57
N ASN A 238 -2.54 14.51 13.58
CA ASN A 238 -1.86 15.32 12.56
C ASN A 238 -2.84 15.92 11.51
N LEU A 239 -3.86 15.15 11.12
CA LEU A 239 -4.91 15.54 10.17
C LEU A 239 -6.18 16.12 10.84
N ALA A 240 -6.11 16.48 12.12
CA ALA A 240 -7.28 16.89 12.91
C ALA A 240 -7.97 18.17 12.36
N LEU A 241 -9.31 18.19 12.45
CA LEU A 241 -10.11 19.39 12.16
C LEU A 241 -9.82 20.51 13.17
N SER A 242 -8.87 21.39 12.83
CA SER A 242 -8.60 22.65 13.53
C SER A 242 -8.69 23.83 12.55
N LEU A 243 -9.32 24.94 12.96
CA LEU A 243 -9.35 26.20 12.19
C LEU A 243 -7.98 26.86 12.05
N THR A 244 -7.07 26.61 13.00
CA THR A 244 -5.82 27.37 13.17
C THR A 244 -4.59 26.46 13.29
N GLY A 245 -4.73 25.18 12.96
CA GLY A 245 -3.71 24.17 13.23
C GLY A 245 -3.41 24.02 14.74
N PRO A 246 -2.18 23.64 15.11
CA PRO A 246 -1.11 23.18 14.21
C PRO A 246 -1.49 21.84 13.57
N TRP A 247 -1.59 21.82 12.24
CA TRP A 247 -1.70 20.58 11.47
C TRP A 247 -0.30 19.98 11.30
N MET A 248 -0.22 18.67 11.02
CA MET A 248 1.04 17.99 10.68
C MET A 248 2.20 18.22 11.68
N SER A 249 1.88 18.32 12.98
CA SER A 249 2.83 18.60 14.06
C SER A 249 3.94 17.53 14.24
N SER A 250 3.79 16.35 13.65
CA SER A 250 4.80 15.28 13.56
C SER A 250 5.58 15.28 12.22
N GLY A 251 5.17 16.10 11.25
CA GLY A 251 5.66 16.13 9.88
C GLY A 251 5.09 15.02 8.98
N PHE A 252 4.99 15.29 7.68
CA PHE A 252 4.45 14.37 6.67
C PHE A 252 5.15 13.00 6.69
N LYS A 253 6.49 13.01 6.77
CA LYS A 253 7.30 11.77 6.80
C LYS A 253 6.86 10.81 7.92
N ALA A 254 6.63 11.31 9.12
CA ALA A 254 6.23 10.47 10.25
C ALA A 254 4.80 9.92 10.10
N VAL A 255 3.87 10.72 9.55
CA VAL A 255 2.51 10.29 9.23
C VAL A 255 2.53 9.22 8.13
N LYS A 256 3.30 9.42 7.07
CA LYS A 256 3.47 8.47 5.97
C LYS A 256 4.05 7.14 6.45
N GLU A 257 5.18 7.15 7.16
CA GLU A 257 5.82 5.93 7.69
C GLU A 257 4.90 5.18 8.67
N ALA A 258 4.13 5.90 9.49
CA ALA A 258 3.14 5.30 10.38
C ALA A 258 2.01 4.63 9.60
N MET A 259 1.45 5.26 8.57
CA MET A 259 0.41 4.67 7.71
C MET A 259 0.92 3.46 6.91
N GLU A 260 2.11 3.57 6.31
CA GLU A 260 2.78 2.50 5.57
C GLU A 260 3.01 1.24 6.42
N SER A 261 3.34 1.42 7.71
CA SER A 261 3.52 0.29 8.65
C SER A 261 2.26 -0.59 8.83
N GLN A 262 1.07 -0.09 8.48
CA GLN A 262 -0.21 -0.77 8.69
C GLN A 262 -0.80 -1.39 7.40
N TYR A 263 -0.18 -1.19 6.24
CA TYR A 263 -0.71 -1.64 4.95
C TYR A 263 -1.03 -3.15 4.92
N ALA A 264 -0.12 -3.98 5.44
CA ALA A 264 -0.32 -5.43 5.51
C ALA A 264 -1.54 -5.84 6.36
N CYS A 265 -1.89 -5.07 7.40
CA CYS A 265 -3.10 -5.30 8.20
C CYS A 265 -4.37 -4.77 7.51
N LEU A 266 -4.27 -3.62 6.82
CA LEU A 266 -5.34 -3.09 5.95
C LEU A 266 -5.60 -3.98 4.71
N GLY A 267 -4.73 -4.96 4.44
CA GLY A 267 -4.85 -5.91 3.32
C GLY A 267 -4.36 -5.36 1.98
N ILE A 268 -3.54 -4.31 2.00
CA ILE A 268 -2.98 -3.62 0.84
C ILE A 268 -1.45 -3.70 0.86
N THR A 269 -0.81 -3.45 -0.28
CA THR A 269 0.65 -3.42 -0.42
C THR A 269 1.17 -2.00 -0.64
N CYS A 270 2.45 -1.76 -0.37
CA CYS A 270 3.15 -0.55 -0.79
C CYS A 270 3.00 -0.32 -2.30
N SER A 271 3.00 -1.40 -3.08
CA SER A 271 2.79 -1.34 -4.52
C SER A 271 1.36 -0.95 -4.94
N ASP A 272 0.34 -1.13 -4.08
CA ASP A 272 -1.05 -0.71 -4.35
C ASP A 272 -1.25 0.79 -4.10
N VAL A 273 -0.63 1.33 -3.05
CA VAL A 273 -0.67 2.77 -2.76
C VAL A 273 0.25 3.55 -3.70
N GLY A 274 1.44 3.01 -4.01
CA GLY A 274 2.35 3.60 -4.99
C GLY A 274 3.15 4.80 -4.46
N ALA A 275 3.54 5.69 -5.37
CA ALA A 275 4.43 6.82 -5.10
C ALA A 275 3.92 8.09 -5.77
N MET A 276 3.79 9.20 -5.04
CA MET A 276 3.28 10.43 -5.64
C MET A 276 4.30 11.08 -6.58
N LEU A 277 3.85 11.36 -7.79
CA LEU A 277 4.63 11.91 -8.89
C LEU A 277 4.58 13.44 -8.92
N THR A 278 5.65 14.08 -9.39
CA THR A 278 5.56 15.48 -9.84
C THR A 278 4.81 15.57 -11.18
N ASP A 279 3.88 16.51 -11.31
CA ASP A 279 3.01 16.70 -12.49
C ASP A 279 3.77 16.86 -13.82
N ASN A 280 5.03 17.30 -13.77
CA ASN A 280 5.82 17.67 -14.94
C ASN A 280 6.87 16.63 -15.39
N THR A 281 7.12 15.55 -14.63
CA THR A 281 8.24 14.62 -14.95
C THR A 281 7.96 13.13 -14.75
N PHE A 282 6.81 12.76 -14.16
CA PHE A 282 6.51 11.39 -13.73
C PHE A 282 7.58 10.76 -12.81
N GLN A 283 8.43 11.58 -12.16
CA GLN A 283 9.35 11.12 -11.12
C GLN A 283 8.69 11.23 -9.74
N PRO A 284 8.91 10.26 -8.83
CA PRO A 284 8.51 10.39 -7.43
C PRO A 284 9.19 11.57 -6.74
N ILE A 285 8.44 12.32 -5.95
CA ILE A 285 9.01 13.30 -5.00
C ILE A 285 9.80 12.51 -3.92
N ALA A 286 10.84 13.12 -3.31
CA ALA A 286 11.81 12.41 -2.47
C ALA A 286 11.17 11.62 -1.31
N ASP A 287 10.36 12.29 -0.50
CA ASP A 287 9.62 11.70 0.64
C ASP A 287 8.38 10.89 0.23
N TRP A 288 8.05 10.90 -1.06
CA TRP A 288 6.87 10.27 -1.65
C TRP A 288 7.12 8.91 -2.30
N ARG A 289 8.35 8.40 -2.25
CA ARG A 289 8.69 7.05 -2.69
C ARG A 289 7.82 6.02 -1.96
N ALA A 290 7.29 5.05 -2.70
CA ALA A 290 6.61 3.90 -2.12
C ALA A 290 7.52 3.16 -1.15
N CYS A 291 6.96 2.64 -0.05
CA CYS A 291 7.63 1.65 0.78
C CYS A 291 7.90 0.34 0.02
N SER A 292 8.56 -0.61 0.68
CA SER A 292 8.81 -1.96 0.17
C SER A 292 8.07 -3.00 0.99
N ASP A 293 7.29 -3.87 0.33
CA ASP A 293 6.60 -5.00 0.95
C ASP A 293 7.53 -6.16 1.36
N GLU A 294 8.83 -6.07 1.01
CA GLU A 294 9.87 -7.01 1.47
C GLU A 294 9.97 -7.01 3.00
N PRO A 295 10.00 -8.17 3.66
CA PRO A 295 10.12 -8.24 5.11
C PRO A 295 11.46 -7.65 5.54
N VAL A 296 11.41 -6.60 6.37
CA VAL A 296 12.60 -5.97 6.96
C VAL A 296 13.30 -6.95 7.89
N LEU A 297 14.16 -7.79 7.34
CA LEU A 297 15.07 -8.64 8.09
C LEU A 297 15.98 -7.74 8.92
N TYR A 298 15.73 -7.69 10.23
CA TYR A 298 16.37 -6.77 11.17
C TYR A 298 17.89 -6.72 10.93
N GLY A 299 18.41 -5.50 10.72
CA GLY A 299 19.74 -5.24 10.20
C GLY A 299 20.91 -5.56 11.15
N LEU A 300 21.11 -6.84 11.47
CA LEU A 300 22.40 -7.35 11.93
C LEU A 300 23.34 -7.38 10.72
N GLU A 301 24.35 -6.52 10.71
CA GLU A 301 25.20 -6.12 9.58
C GLU A 301 25.70 -7.24 8.66
N VAL A 302 24.85 -7.71 7.73
CA VAL A 302 25.21 -8.75 6.74
C VAL A 302 26.45 -8.33 5.92
N SER A 303 26.58 -7.03 5.62
CA SER A 303 27.76 -6.44 4.98
C SER A 303 29.07 -6.76 5.71
N ARG A 304 29.14 -6.58 7.04
CA ARG A 304 30.34 -6.93 7.81
C ARG A 304 30.53 -8.44 7.92
N ILE A 305 29.46 -9.19 8.21
CA ILE A 305 29.55 -10.64 8.41
C ILE A 305 30.04 -11.33 7.13
N VAL A 306 29.51 -10.98 5.96
CA VAL A 306 29.97 -11.51 4.66
C VAL A 306 31.41 -11.09 4.37
N THR A 307 31.78 -9.84 4.63
CA THR A 307 33.15 -9.36 4.40
C THR A 307 34.18 -10.10 5.27
N TYR A 308 33.88 -10.28 6.57
CA TYR A 308 34.73 -11.07 7.46
C TYR A 308 34.78 -12.55 7.09
N ALA A 309 33.65 -13.17 6.72
CA ALA A 309 33.61 -14.57 6.31
C ALA A 309 34.46 -14.82 5.05
N VAL A 310 34.30 -14.00 4.01
CA VAL A 310 35.09 -14.11 2.77
C VAL A 310 36.58 -13.86 3.04
N GLY A 311 36.93 -12.85 3.85
CA GLY A 311 38.33 -12.58 4.23
C GLY A 311 38.97 -13.72 5.02
N LEU A 312 38.24 -14.33 5.95
CA LEU A 312 38.74 -15.44 6.77
C LEU A 312 38.90 -16.72 5.93
N ILE A 313 37.96 -17.03 5.04
CA ILE A 313 38.09 -18.14 4.08
C ILE A 313 39.32 -17.94 3.18
N ALA A 314 39.51 -16.74 2.62
CA ALA A 314 40.67 -16.42 1.79
C ALA A 314 42.00 -16.60 2.55
N ALA A 315 42.07 -16.11 3.79
CA ALA A 315 43.25 -16.27 4.64
C ALA A 315 43.57 -17.75 4.95
N VAL A 316 42.56 -18.57 5.25
CA VAL A 316 42.72 -20.02 5.47
C VAL A 316 43.21 -20.74 4.21
N VAL A 317 42.68 -20.40 3.04
CA VAL A 317 43.12 -20.99 1.76
C VAL A 317 44.58 -20.61 1.46
N VAL A 318 44.96 -19.34 1.63
CA VAL A 318 46.35 -18.89 1.44
C VAL A 318 47.31 -19.58 2.42
N LEU A 319 46.93 -19.72 3.70
CA LEU A 319 47.73 -20.42 4.69
C LEU A 319 47.90 -21.91 4.34
N ALA A 320 46.83 -22.59 3.89
CA ALA A 320 46.89 -23.98 3.46
C ALA A 320 47.82 -24.18 2.25
N VAL A 321 47.79 -23.27 1.26
CA VAL A 321 48.71 -23.29 0.10
C VAL A 321 50.16 -23.07 0.55
N ILE A 322 50.43 -22.13 1.45
CA ILE A 322 51.78 -21.90 1.99
C ILE A 322 52.30 -23.14 2.73
N LEU A 323 51.47 -23.77 3.57
CA LEU A 323 51.83 -24.99 4.28
C LEU A 323 52.09 -26.17 3.32
N ALA A 324 51.29 -26.31 2.25
CA ALA A 324 51.52 -27.32 1.22
C ALA A 324 52.85 -27.09 0.46
N LEU A 325 53.16 -25.84 0.10
CA LEU A 325 54.42 -25.48 -0.55
C LEU A 325 55.64 -25.71 0.37
N LEU A 326 55.52 -25.40 1.66
CA LEU A 326 56.56 -25.69 2.65
C LEU A 326 56.76 -27.20 2.84
N ALA A 327 55.68 -27.99 2.87
CA ALA A 327 55.76 -29.45 2.91
C ALA A 327 56.46 -30.01 1.66
N CYS A 328 56.10 -29.52 0.45
CA CYS A 328 56.79 -29.89 -0.79
C CYS A 328 58.28 -29.52 -0.76
N ALA A 329 58.64 -28.34 -0.26
CA ALA A 329 60.03 -27.90 -0.13
C ALA A 329 60.83 -28.77 0.88
N LEU A 330 60.22 -29.15 2.00
CA LEU A 330 60.82 -30.08 2.97
C LEU A 330 61.02 -31.47 2.37
N CYS A 331 60.02 -32.03 1.68
CA CYS A 331 60.14 -33.30 0.97
C CYS A 331 61.25 -33.24 -0.10
N TYR A 332 61.37 -32.14 -0.85
CA TYR A 332 62.43 -31.93 -1.84
C TYR A 332 63.83 -31.84 -1.18
N MET A 333 63.97 -31.15 -0.05
CA MET A 333 65.24 -31.08 0.69
C MET A 333 65.64 -32.43 1.29
N CYS A 334 64.69 -33.24 1.75
CA CYS A 334 64.96 -34.62 2.17
C CYS A 334 65.40 -35.49 0.98
N ALA A 335 64.73 -35.38 -0.17
CA ALA A 335 65.06 -36.14 -1.37
C ALA A 335 66.41 -35.75 -2.02
N THR A 336 66.87 -34.51 -1.85
CA THR A 336 68.19 -34.05 -2.32
C THR A 336 69.32 -34.40 -1.34
N LYS A 337 69.10 -34.34 -0.01
CA LYS A 337 70.07 -34.82 0.98
C LYS A 337 70.49 -36.28 0.75
N GLY A 338 69.56 -37.13 0.29
CA GLY A 338 69.83 -38.54 -0.04
C GLY A 338 70.63 -38.80 -1.32
N LYS A 339 71.11 -37.78 -2.05
CA LYS A 339 71.76 -37.95 -3.38
C LYS A 339 73.19 -37.41 -3.50
N ASN A 340 73.76 -36.80 -2.45
CA ASN A 340 75.09 -36.20 -2.49
C ASN A 340 76.26 -37.19 -2.26
N THR A 341 76.16 -38.42 -2.78
CA THR A 341 77.21 -39.46 -2.66
C THR A 341 77.42 -40.27 -3.96
N ALA A 342 77.78 -39.60 -5.06
CA ALA A 342 78.50 -40.19 -6.20
C ALA A 342 79.23 -39.10 -7.02
N PRO A 343 80.43 -39.35 -7.58
CA PRO A 343 81.25 -38.32 -8.23
C PRO A 343 80.98 -38.09 -9.74
N LYS A 344 81.78 -37.20 -10.35
CA LYS A 344 81.57 -36.56 -11.67
C LYS A 344 81.86 -37.48 -12.88
N ARG A 345 81.30 -37.08 -14.04
CA ARG A 345 81.67 -37.57 -15.38
C ARG A 345 83.03 -37.02 -15.86
N GLN A 346 83.77 -37.83 -16.59
CA GLN A 346 84.51 -37.51 -17.82
C GLN A 346 84.32 -38.72 -18.76
N GLY A 347 84.28 -38.61 -20.09
CA GLY A 347 84.32 -37.41 -20.94
C GLY A 347 85.12 -37.70 -22.21
N GLU A 348 84.49 -37.63 -23.38
CA GLU A 348 85.17 -37.78 -24.69
C GLU A 348 84.41 -36.99 -25.77
N GLU A 349 85.11 -36.59 -26.84
CA GLU A 349 84.84 -35.33 -27.56
C GLU A 349 85.35 -35.38 -29.02
N ASN A 350 84.80 -34.54 -29.92
CA ASN A 350 85.25 -34.30 -31.34
C ASN A 350 84.94 -35.48 -32.32
N TYR A 351 84.92 -35.39 -33.66
CA TYR A 351 85.15 -34.36 -34.72
C TYR A 351 84.22 -34.76 -35.93
N ILE A 352 83.70 -33.97 -36.91
CA ILE A 352 84.15 -32.79 -37.71
C ILE A 352 85.17 -33.22 -38.81
N ASP A 353 85.06 -32.90 -40.12
CA ASP A 353 84.07 -32.13 -40.91
C ASP A 353 84.03 -32.50 -42.44
N VAL A 354 83.12 -31.86 -43.19
CA VAL A 354 83.21 -31.46 -44.62
C VAL A 354 83.07 -32.49 -45.78
N GLN A 355 82.37 -32.06 -46.84
CA GLN A 355 82.31 -32.68 -48.19
C GLN A 355 83.39 -32.12 -49.13
N MET A 356 83.98 -32.97 -49.97
CA MET A 356 85.21 -32.66 -50.73
C MET A 356 85.02 -31.81 -52.00
N LYS A 357 86.15 -31.24 -52.45
CA LYS A 357 86.42 -30.81 -53.84
C LYS A 357 87.81 -31.34 -54.24
N GLY A 358 87.95 -31.84 -55.47
CA GLY A 358 89.23 -32.19 -56.09
C GLY A 358 89.57 -33.66 -55.95
#